data_AF-A0A1X6YGB6-F1
#
_entry.id   AF-A0A1X6YGB6-F1
#
_cell.length_a   1.000
_cell.length_b   1.000
_cell.length_c   1.000
_cell.angle_alpha   90.00
_cell.angle_beta   90.00
_cell.angle_gamma   90.00
#
_symmetry.space_group_name_H-M   'P 1'
#
loop_
_entity.id
_entity.type
_entity.pdbx_description
1 polymer ?
#
loop_
_entity_poly.entity_id
_entity_poly.type
_entity_poly.pdbx_seq_one_letter_code
_entity_poly.pdbx_strand_id
1 'polypeptide(L)'
;MTFLTTRQGAPRSHKSAAQWFSRAYTDAGLTGLSAHGIRKHRASVFKENGATPEQRMAFLGHETQSEAARYSKSADLQKVVSGTESSNSAGTKFKIG
;
A
#
# COMPACT_ATOMS: atom_id res chain seq x y z
N MET A 1 3.20 -12.74 -18.51
CA MET A 1 4.43 -12.05 -18.04
C MET A 1 4.66 -12.41 -16.57
N THR A 2 5.92 -12.58 -16.15
CA THR A 2 6.27 -12.92 -14.76
C THR A 2 7.18 -11.84 -14.18
N PHE A 3 6.72 -11.16 -13.13
CA PHE A 3 7.47 -10.04 -12.51
C PHE A 3 8.25 -10.43 -11.26
N LEU A 4 7.87 -11.54 -10.61
CA LEU A 4 8.52 -12.03 -9.38
C LEU A 4 9.00 -13.46 -9.60
N THR A 5 10.32 -13.61 -9.73
CA THR A 5 10.98 -14.90 -9.93
C THR A 5 11.72 -15.35 -8.66
N THR A 6 12.02 -16.65 -8.61
CA THR A 6 12.99 -17.21 -7.67
C THR A 6 14.40 -16.85 -8.10
N ARG A 7 15.39 -17.13 -7.24
CA ARG A 7 16.81 -16.98 -7.60
C ARG A 7 17.21 -17.81 -8.82
N GLN A 8 16.48 -18.88 -9.10
CA GLN A 8 16.67 -19.79 -10.23
C GLN A 8 15.86 -19.36 -11.48
N GLY A 9 15.20 -18.19 -11.46
CA GLY A 9 14.45 -17.65 -12.59
C GLY A 9 13.03 -18.20 -12.76
N ALA A 10 12.59 -19.15 -11.93
CA ALA A 10 11.25 -19.71 -12.02
C ALA A 10 10.19 -18.75 -11.44
N PRO A 11 8.95 -18.74 -11.94
CA PRO A 11 7.85 -17.98 -11.34
C PRO A 11 7.59 -18.42 -9.89
N ARG A 12 7.33 -17.46 -9.00
CA ARG A 12 6.91 -17.77 -7.62
C ARG A 12 5.43 -18.14 -7.57
N SER A 13 5.09 -19.22 -6.84
CA SER A 13 3.71 -19.45 -6.40
C SER A 13 3.29 -18.41 -5.35
N HIS A 14 1.98 -18.20 -5.17
CA HIS A 14 1.44 -17.27 -4.18
C HIS A 14 2.02 -17.50 -2.77
N LYS A 15 2.06 -18.77 -2.33
CA LYS A 15 2.65 -19.16 -1.04
C LYS A 15 4.15 -18.83 -0.97
N SER A 16 4.91 -19.16 -2.01
CA SER A 16 6.36 -18.92 -2.03
C SER A 16 6.73 -17.43 -2.08
N ALA A 17 5.90 -16.60 -2.71
CA ALA A 17 6.06 -15.15 -2.72
C ALA A 17 5.81 -14.56 -1.33
N ALA A 18 4.73 -14.97 -0.65
CA ALA A 18 4.43 -14.53 0.70
C ALA A 18 5.53 -14.92 1.70
N GLN A 19 6.05 -16.16 1.62
CA GLN A 19 7.16 -16.62 2.47
C GLN A 19 8.46 -15.87 2.20
N TRP A 20 8.79 -15.63 0.93
CA TRP A 20 9.96 -14.84 0.56
C TRP A 20 9.89 -13.42 1.10
N PHE A 21 8.74 -12.76 0.93
CA PHE A 21 8.53 -11.42 1.47
C PHE A 21 8.59 -11.41 3.00
N SER A 22 8.04 -12.45 3.66
CA SER A 22 8.12 -12.60 5.11
C SER A 22 9.56 -12.66 5.60
N ARG A 23 10.41 -13.45 4.93
CA ARG A 23 11.84 -13.54 5.28
C ARG A 23 12.55 -12.21 5.05
N ALA A 24 12.30 -11.56 3.93
CA ALA A 24 12.93 -10.29 3.59
C ALA A 24 12.67 -9.19 4.65
N TYR A 25 11.46 -9.08 5.20
CA TYR A 25 11.20 -8.07 6.24
C TYR A 25 11.83 -8.47 7.60
N THR A 26 11.86 -9.77 7.92
CA THR A 26 12.53 -10.28 9.13
C THR A 26 14.03 -10.02 9.08
N ASP A 27 14.66 -10.30 7.94
CA ASP A 27 16.09 -10.04 7.71
C ASP A 27 16.41 -8.53 7.76
N ALA A 28 15.43 -7.68 7.45
CA ALA A 28 15.53 -6.23 7.59
C ALA A 28 15.26 -5.71 9.02
N GLY A 29 14.99 -6.58 9.99
CA GLY A 29 14.71 -6.22 11.38
C GLY A 29 13.37 -5.51 11.61
N LEU A 30 12.45 -5.58 10.65
CA LEU A 30 11.12 -4.97 10.76
C LEU A 30 10.18 -5.92 11.51
N THR A 31 9.23 -5.37 12.28
CA THR A 31 8.21 -6.16 12.99
C THR A 31 6.81 -5.63 12.71
N GLY A 32 5.79 -6.50 12.80
CA GLY A 32 4.38 -6.11 12.63
C GLY A 32 3.95 -5.75 11.21
N LEU A 33 4.81 -5.89 10.21
CA LEU A 33 4.49 -5.59 8.80
C LEU A 33 4.14 -6.86 8.02
N SER A 34 3.28 -6.71 7.01
CA SER A 34 2.92 -7.80 6.10
C SER A 34 2.66 -7.29 4.68
N ALA A 35 2.81 -8.16 3.68
CA ALA A 35 2.48 -7.82 2.29
C ALA A 35 1.02 -7.36 2.13
N HIS A 36 0.10 -8.01 2.85
CA HIS A 36 -1.31 -7.61 2.87
C HIS A 36 -1.51 -6.24 3.54
N GLY A 37 -0.77 -5.94 4.61
CA GLY A 37 -0.76 -4.63 5.25
C GLY A 37 -0.29 -3.52 4.31
N ILE A 38 0.78 -3.77 3.54
CA ILE A 38 1.28 -2.83 2.52
C ILE A 38 0.22 -2.56 1.45
N ARG A 39 -0.48 -3.61 0.99
CA ARG A 39 -1.57 -3.48 0.03
C ARG A 39 -2.71 -2.61 0.56
N LYS A 40 -3.09 -2.76 1.84
CA LYS A 40 -4.05 -1.87 2.51
C LYS A 40 -3.56 -0.44 2.61
N HIS A 41 -2.32 -0.25 3.03
CA HIS A 41 -1.73 1.08 3.16
C HIS A 41 -1.66 1.82 1.80
N ARG A 42 -1.29 1.14 0.72
CA ARG A 42 -1.30 1.70 -0.65
C ARG A 42 -2.68 2.23 -1.06
N ALA A 43 -3.76 1.55 -0.70
CA ALA A 43 -5.11 2.03 -0.99
C ALA A 43 -5.44 3.35 -0.26
N SER A 44 -4.98 3.49 0.98
CA SER A 44 -5.10 4.74 1.76
C SER A 44 -4.31 5.88 1.10
N VAL A 45 -3.05 5.62 0.72
CA VAL A 45 -2.19 6.60 0.02
C VAL A 45 -2.81 7.08 -1.29
N PHE A 46 -3.37 6.17 -2.11
CA PHE A 46 -4.04 6.60 -3.34
C PHE A 46 -5.24 7.50 -3.08
N LYS A 47 -5.99 7.23 -2.01
CA LYS A 47 -7.13 8.06 -1.63
C LYS A 47 -6.71 9.43 -1.13
N GLU A 48 -5.68 9.49 -0.29
CA GLU A 48 -5.09 10.75 0.18
C GLU A 48 -4.57 11.61 -0.99
N ASN A 49 -4.02 10.97 -2.01
CA ASN A 49 -3.59 11.62 -3.25
C ASN A 49 -4.74 11.94 -4.25
N GLY A 50 -6.01 11.78 -3.83
CA GLY A 50 -7.16 12.18 -4.64
C GLY A 50 -7.57 11.20 -5.76
N ALA A 51 -7.07 9.96 -5.75
CA ALA A 51 -7.50 8.96 -6.73
C ALA A 51 -9.01 8.69 -6.63
N THR A 52 -9.68 8.47 -7.76
CA THR A 52 -11.09 8.07 -7.77
C THR A 52 -11.25 6.62 -7.28
N PRO A 53 -12.46 6.18 -6.87
CA PRO A 53 -12.72 4.79 -6.56
C PRO A 53 -12.31 3.83 -7.68
N GLU A 54 -12.60 4.16 -8.93
CA GLU A 54 -12.33 3.34 -10.12
C GLU A 54 -10.82 3.19 -10.35
N GLN A 55 -10.06 4.28 -10.17
CA GLN A 55 -8.60 4.24 -10.26
C GLN A 55 -7.99 3.33 -9.19
N ARG A 56 -8.49 3.41 -7.96
CA ARG A 56 -8.05 2.51 -6.88
C ARG A 56 -8.45 1.06 -7.16
N MET A 57 -9.65 0.82 -7.68
CA MET A 57 -10.11 -0.51 -8.06
C MET A 57 -9.24 -1.12 -9.15
N ALA A 58 -8.91 -0.35 -10.20
CA ALA A 58 -8.04 -0.80 -11.29
C ALA A 58 -6.64 -1.17 -10.77
N PHE A 59 -6.06 -0.35 -9.88
CA PHE A 59 -4.74 -0.63 -9.33
C PHE A 59 -4.74 -1.84 -8.37
N LEU A 60 -5.75 -1.95 -7.51
CA LEU A 60 -5.83 -3.03 -6.54
C LEU A 60 -6.33 -4.32 -7.21
N GLY A 61 -7.04 -4.26 -8.33
CA GLY A 61 -7.75 -5.41 -8.91
C GLY A 61 -8.95 -5.81 -8.06
N HIS A 62 -9.74 -4.83 -7.61
CA HIS A 62 -11.02 -5.09 -6.95
C HIS A 62 -12.15 -5.03 -7.97
N GLU A 63 -13.07 -5.98 -7.92
CA GLU A 63 -14.22 -6.04 -8.82
C GLU A 63 -15.37 -5.17 -8.33
N THR A 64 -15.42 -4.92 -7.01
CA THR A 64 -16.50 -4.16 -6.38
C THR A 64 -16.00 -2.90 -5.69
N GLN A 65 -16.84 -1.86 -5.69
CA GLN A 65 -16.55 -0.63 -4.94
C GLN A 65 -16.49 -0.87 -3.42
N SER A 66 -17.23 -1.85 -2.91
CA SER A 66 -17.23 -2.22 -1.49
C SER A 66 -15.85 -2.70 -1.01
N GLU A 67 -15.15 -3.48 -1.84
CA GLU A 67 -13.78 -3.90 -1.56
C GLU A 67 -12.81 -2.72 -1.57
N ALA A 68 -12.92 -1.81 -2.54
CA ALA A 68 -12.09 -0.60 -2.58
C ALA A 68 -12.35 0.33 -1.38
N ALA A 69 -13.61 0.48 -0.97
CA ALA A 69 -14.00 1.28 0.20
C ALA A 69 -13.42 0.69 1.50
N ARG A 70 -13.51 -0.64 1.69
CA ARG A 70 -12.94 -1.32 2.87
C ARG A 70 -11.43 -1.06 3.03
N TYR A 71 -10.69 -1.04 1.92
CA TYR A 71 -9.25 -0.79 1.93
C TYR A 71 -8.88 0.69 2.13
N SER A 72 -9.82 1.61 1.89
CA SER A 72 -9.60 3.05 2.02
C SER A 72 -10.22 3.66 3.29
N LYS A 73 -10.91 2.85 4.10
CA LYS A 73 -11.66 3.29 5.28
C LYS A 73 -10.77 3.96 6.34
N SER A 74 -9.52 3.53 6.48
CA SER A 74 -8.56 4.18 7.39
C SER A 74 -8.20 5.61 6.95
N ALA A 75 -8.08 5.87 5.64
CA ALA A 75 -7.85 7.22 5.12
C ALA A 75 -9.05 8.14 5.36
N ASP A 76 -10.28 7.62 5.28
CA ASP A 76 -11.48 8.38 5.64
C ASP A 76 -11.47 8.83 7.09
N LEU A 77 -11.15 7.91 8.01
CA LEU A 77 -11.08 8.22 9.43
C LEU A 77 -10.00 9.26 9.73
N GLN A 78 -8.83 9.15 9.10
CA GLN A 78 -7.76 10.14 9.25
C GLN A 78 -8.19 11.51 8.73
N LYS A 79 -8.82 11.59 7.55
CA LYS A 79 -9.32 12.85 6.99
C LYS A 79 -10.39 13.51 7.87
N VAL A 80 -11.27 12.72 8.49
CA VAL A 80 -12.29 13.22 9.43
C VAL A 80 -11.64 13.80 10.68
N VAL A 81 -10.58 13.17 11.19
CA VAL A 81 -9.83 13.63 12.37
C VAL A 81 -8.97 14.86 12.06
N SER A 82 -8.34 14.91 10.87
CA SER A 82 -7.41 15.98 10.50
C SER A 82 -8.09 17.27 10.03
N GLY A 83 -9.40 17.25 9.75
CA GLY A 83 -10.10 18.38 9.15
C GLY A 83 -9.70 18.62 7.69
N THR A 84 -10.56 19.29 6.92
CA THR A 84 -10.34 19.58 5.49
C THR A 84 -9.45 20.81 5.29
N GLU A 85 -8.25 20.82 5.86
CA GLU A 85 -7.26 21.89 5.64
C GLU A 85 -6.10 21.33 4.81
N SER A 86 -6.31 21.23 3.50
CA SER A 86 -5.24 21.06 2.54
C SER A 86 -4.87 22.42 1.98
N SER A 87 -3.93 23.12 2.64
CA SER A 87 -3.18 24.19 1.98
C SER A 87 -1.92 23.58 1.37
N ASN A 88 -1.88 23.62 0.04
CA ASN A 88 -0.74 23.24 -0.77
C ASN A 88 0.47 24.14 -0.42
N SER A 89 1.65 23.58 -0.14
CA SER A 89 2.91 24.34 -0.05
C SER A 89 4.12 23.44 -0.27
N ALA A 90 4.92 23.83 -1.27
CA ALA A 90 6.13 23.18 -1.71
C ALA A 90 7.24 23.14 -0.64
N GLY A 91 8.02 22.05 -0.65
CA GLY A 91 9.42 22.02 -0.26
C GLY A 91 9.74 22.12 1.22
N THR A 92 9.99 20.98 1.87
CA THR A 92 10.79 20.98 3.10
C THR A 92 11.80 19.85 3.09
N LYS A 93 13.05 20.20 2.78
CA LYS A 93 14.24 19.41 3.08
C LYS A 93 14.27 19.18 4.58
N PHE A 94 14.32 17.92 5.02
CA PHE A 94 14.60 17.61 6.42
C PHE A 94 16.08 17.25 6.57
N LYS A 95 16.84 18.15 7.21
CA LYS A 95 18.22 17.92 7.65
C LYS A 95 18.37 18.46 9.09
N ILE A 96 18.92 17.58 9.92
CA ILE A 96 19.73 17.77 11.13
C ILE A 96 19.01 18.10 12.45
N GLY A 97 19.26 17.19 13.39
CA GLY A 97 19.39 17.38 14.83
C GLY A 97 20.12 16.15 15.34
#